data_AF-A0A964LC23-F1
#
_entry.id   AF-A0A964LC23-F1
#
_cell.length_a   1.000
_cell.length_b   1.000
_cell.length_c   1.000
_cell.angle_alpha   90.00
_cell.angle_beta   90.00
_cell.angle_gamma   90.00
#
_symmetry.space_group_name_H-M   'P 1'
#
loop_
_entity.id
_entity.type
_entity.pdbx_description
1 polymer ?
#
loop_
_entity_poly.entity_id
_entity_poly.type
_entity_poly.pdbx_seq_one_letter_code
_entity_poly.pdbx_strand_id
1 'polypeptide(L)'
;MKHEELEKQIRDVLATETSYWVLSDKLFGPEGLFGKMGATVDERKTIGRSLLFKEAQRHIRDLEYEIADRLRQEMKERPVRVERSKQARVKAAQSSRSFKR
;
A
#
# COMPACT_ATOMS: atom_id res chain seq x y z
N MET A 1 25.71 8.18 15.72
CA MET A 1 25.47 8.20 14.27
C MET A 1 25.59 9.65 13.79
N LYS A 2 26.30 9.91 12.69
CA LYS A 2 26.37 11.24 12.10
C LYS A 2 25.20 11.45 11.13
N HIS A 3 24.72 12.69 10.99
CA HIS A 3 23.59 13.05 10.12
C HIS A 3 23.80 12.59 8.66
N GLU A 4 25.01 12.76 8.14
CA GLU A 4 25.39 12.33 6.78
C GLU A 4 25.22 10.82 6.54
N GLU A 5 25.44 10.02 7.58
CA GLU A 5 25.34 8.56 7.50
C GLU A 5 23.87 8.11 7.46
N LEU A 6 22.99 8.81 8.18
CA LEU A 6 21.54 8.60 8.10
C LEU A 6 20.99 9.02 6.74
N GLU A 7 21.41 10.15 6.19
CA GLU A 7 21.00 10.57 4.84
C GLU A 7 21.41 9.54 3.77
N LYS A 8 22.64 9.02 3.86
CA LYS A 8 23.11 7.97 2.96
C LYS A 8 22.24 6.71 3.08
N GLN A 9 21.96 6.27 4.30
CA GLN A 9 21.08 5.12 4.53
C GLN A 9 19.68 5.33 3.96
N ILE A 10 19.11 6.54 4.10
CA ILE A 10 17.80 6.87 3.52
C ILE A 10 17.84 6.74 2.00
N ARG A 11 18.88 7.27 1.35
CA ARG A 11 19.03 7.15 -0.11
C ARG A 11 19.20 5.70 -0.55
N ASP A 12 20.00 4.92 0.16
CA ASP A 12 20.20 3.50 -0.14
C ASP A 12 18.89 2.72 -0.02
N VAL A 13 18.10 2.99 1.04
CA VAL A 13 16.78 2.38 1.23
C VAL A 13 15.82 2.79 0.12
N LEU A 14 15.76 4.06 -0.26
CA LEU A 14 14.91 4.52 -1.37
C LEU A 14 15.28 3.93 -2.73
N ALA A 15 16.55 3.57 -2.92
CA ALA A 15 17.03 2.96 -4.15
C ALA A 15 16.79 1.45 -4.22
N THR A 16 16.70 0.77 -3.08
CA THR A 16 16.69 -0.70 -3.00
C THR A 16 15.35 -1.29 -2.61
N GLU A 17 14.56 -0.59 -1.80
CA GLU A 17 13.33 -1.13 -1.22
C GLU A 17 12.12 -0.79 -2.08
N THR A 18 11.49 -1.82 -2.66
CA THR A 18 10.29 -1.67 -3.50
C THR A 18 9.01 -2.03 -2.77
N SER A 19 9.10 -2.52 -1.53
CA SER A 19 7.93 -2.89 -0.74
C SER A 19 7.43 -1.70 0.08
N TYR A 20 6.17 -1.27 -0.15
CA TYR A 20 5.53 -0.18 0.59
C TYR A 20 5.65 -0.36 2.12
N TRP A 21 5.30 -1.54 2.63
CA TRP A 21 5.25 -1.79 4.07
C TRP A 21 6.63 -1.69 4.70
N VAL A 22 7.63 -2.26 4.04
CA VAL A 22 9.01 -2.27 4.54
C VAL A 22 9.64 -0.89 4.42
N LEU A 23 9.39 -0.19 3.31
CA LEU A 23 9.89 1.16 3.08
C LEU A 23 9.30 2.15 4.10
N SER A 24 7.99 2.09 4.32
CA SER A 24 7.28 2.95 5.26
C SER A 24 7.77 2.76 6.69
N ASP A 25 7.90 1.50 7.13
CA ASP A 25 8.38 1.19 8.48
C ASP A 25 9.84 1.65 8.70
N LYS A 26 10.74 1.36 7.74
CA LYS A 26 12.16 1.76 7.82
C LYS A 26 12.36 3.28 7.84
N LEU A 27 11.53 4.04 7.12
CA LEU A 27 11.69 5.49 7.02
C LEU A 27 10.93 6.27 8.09
N PHE A 28 9.68 5.89 8.34
CA PHE A 28 8.71 6.66 9.14
C PHE A 28 8.19 5.92 10.36
N GLY A 29 8.60 4.68 10.59
CA GLY A 29 8.23 3.91 11.78
C GLY A 29 8.80 4.49 13.08
N PRO A 30 8.48 3.88 14.24
CA PRO A 30 8.97 4.31 15.55
C PRO A 30 10.50 4.37 15.63
N GLU A 31 11.16 3.43 14.96
CA GLU A 31 12.61 3.31 14.82
C GLU A 31 13.13 3.84 13.47
N GLY A 32 12.30 4.61 12.76
CA GLY A 32 12.55 5.05 11.40
C GLY A 32 13.73 6.02 11.28
N LEU A 33 14.37 6.00 10.11
CA LEU A 33 15.56 6.81 9.83
C LEU A 33 15.29 8.32 9.96
N PHE A 34 14.11 8.79 9.59
CA PHE A 34 13.74 10.20 9.77
C PHE A 34 13.53 10.58 11.24
N GLY A 35 13.06 9.65 12.07
CA GLY A 35 12.95 9.83 13.52
C GLY A 35 14.32 9.95 14.19
N LYS A 36 15.33 9.24 13.66
CA LYS A 36 16.71 9.26 14.15
C LYS A 36 17.51 10.50 13.74
N MET A 37 17.12 11.18 12.66
CA MET A 37 17.78 12.42 12.22
C MET A 37 17.43 13.65 13.07
N GLY A 38 16.21 13.71 13.63
CA GLY A 38 15.76 14.86 14.42
C GLY A 38 15.42 14.45 15.84
N ALA A 39 16.26 14.81 16.80
CA ALA A 39 16.03 14.58 18.22
C ALA A 39 14.92 15.49 18.74
N THR A 40 14.88 16.74 18.25
CA THR A 40 13.91 17.75 18.65
C THR A 40 12.77 17.94 17.64
N VAL A 41 11.69 18.56 18.09
CA VAL A 41 10.54 18.87 17.22
C VAL A 41 10.91 19.83 16.08
N ASP A 42 11.79 20.80 16.35
CA ASP A 42 12.20 21.79 15.34
C ASP A 42 13.15 21.21 14.29
N GLU A 43 14.03 20.30 14.69
CA GLU A 43 14.83 19.50 13.75
C GLU A 43 13.93 18.65 12.85
N ARG A 44 12.93 17.96 13.43
CA ARG A 44 11.96 17.17 12.66
C ARG A 44 11.17 18.01 11.66
N LYS A 45 10.79 19.25 12.03
CA LYS A 45 10.15 20.19 11.08
C LYS A 45 11.08 20.60 9.95
N THR A 46 12.35 20.81 10.25
CA THR A 46 13.36 21.16 9.24
C THR A 46 13.57 20.00 8.27
N ILE A 47 13.72 18.79 8.79
CA ILE A 47 13.80 17.55 8.01
C ILE A 47 12.55 17.37 7.14
N GLY A 48 11.36 17.60 7.69
CA GLY A 48 10.10 17.51 6.93
C GLY A 48 10.00 18.47 5.74
N ARG A 49 10.81 19.53 5.73
CA ARG A 49 10.91 20.48 4.60
C ARG A 49 12.02 20.14 3.61
N SER A 50 12.90 19.21 3.96
CA SER A 50 14.04 18.81 3.12
C SER A 50 13.58 18.12 1.84
N LEU A 51 14.43 18.19 0.81
CA LEU A 51 14.18 17.51 -0.47
C LEU A 51 14.14 15.99 -0.27
N LEU A 52 15.05 15.44 0.54
CA LEU A 52 15.12 14.00 0.81
C LEU A 52 13.82 13.47 1.43
N PHE A 53 13.22 14.23 2.35
CA PHE A 53 11.93 13.85 2.94
C PHE A 53 10.80 13.86 1.92
N LYS A 54 10.76 14.86 1.04
CA LYS A 54 9.76 14.94 -0.05
C LYS A 54 9.92 13.81 -1.06
N GLU A 55 11.16 13.46 -1.41
CA GLU A 55 11.46 12.31 -2.27
C GLU A 55 10.98 11.01 -1.65
N ALA A 56 11.26 10.80 -0.36
CA ALA A 56 10.79 9.63 0.38
C ALA A 56 9.25 9.53 0.40
N GLN A 57 8.57 10.64 0.69
CA GLN A 57 7.11 10.68 0.67
C GLN A 57 6.53 10.39 -0.71
N ARG A 58 7.15 10.93 -1.76
CA ARG A 58 6.72 10.67 -3.13
C ARG A 58 6.86 9.19 -3.47
N HIS A 59 8.00 8.58 -3.16
CA HIS A 59 8.23 7.16 -3.45
C HIS A 59 7.22 6.26 -2.74
N ILE A 60 6.92 6.51 -1.46
CA ILE A 60 5.89 5.77 -0.72
C ILE A 60 4.52 5.92 -1.39
N ARG A 61 4.16 7.14 -1.79
CA ARG A 61 2.88 7.41 -2.44
C ARG A 61 2.77 6.68 -3.78
N ASP A 62 3.84 6.66 -4.56
CA ASP A 62 3.88 5.94 -5.83
C ASP A 62 3.64 4.43 -5.61
N LEU A 63 4.31 3.81 -4.61
CA LEU A 63 4.07 2.41 -4.23
C LEU A 63 2.65 2.15 -3.72
N GLU A 64 2.07 3.08 -2.95
CA GLU A 64 0.68 2.99 -2.49
C GLU A 64 -0.30 2.97 -3.66
N TYR A 65 -0.08 3.82 -4.67
CA TYR A 65 -0.90 3.84 -5.87
C TYR A 65 -0.80 2.53 -6.66
N GLU A 66 0.40 1.99 -6.82
CA GLU A 66 0.60 0.70 -7.49
C GLU A 66 -0.12 -0.45 -6.78
N ILE A 67 -0.07 -0.51 -5.45
CA ILE A 67 -0.79 -1.50 -4.64
C ILE A 67 -2.29 -1.35 -4.83
N ALA A 68 -2.80 -0.11 -4.77
CA ALA A 68 -4.21 0.18 -4.95
C ALA A 68 -4.69 -0.20 -6.36
N ASP A 69 -3.89 0.05 -7.39
CA ASP A 69 -4.19 -0.35 -8.77
C ASP A 69 -4.20 -1.86 -8.94
N ARG A 70 -3.23 -2.57 -8.37
CA ARG A 70 -3.21 -4.04 -8.38
C ARG A 70 -4.46 -4.61 -7.71
N LEU A 71 -4.82 -4.10 -6.53
CA LEU A 71 -6.03 -4.54 -5.82
C LEU A 71 -7.30 -4.28 -6.65
N ARG A 72 -7.40 -3.11 -7.30
CA ARG A 72 -8.51 -2.79 -8.21
C ARG A 72 -8.61 -3.77 -9.38
N GLN A 73 -7.47 -4.17 -9.96
CA GLN A 73 -7.43 -5.15 -11.04
C GLN A 73 -7.86 -6.55 -10.56
N GLU A 74 -7.32 -7.03 -9.45
CA GLU A 74 -7.69 -8.32 -8.86
C GLU A 74 -9.18 -8.41 -8.53
N MET A 75 -9.79 -7.32 -8.07
CA MET A 75 -11.23 -7.25 -7.82
C MET A 75 -12.07 -7.29 -9.10
N LYS A 76 -11.59 -6.73 -10.22
CA LYS A 76 -12.26 -6.81 -11.53
C LYS A 76 -12.19 -8.23 -12.11
N GLU A 77 -11.07 -8.91 -11.93
CA GLU A 77 -10.82 -10.26 -12.46
C GLU A 77 -11.49 -11.37 -11.64
N ARG A 78 -11.87 -11.09 -10.40
CA ARG A 78 -12.76 -11.95 -9.61
C ARG A 78 -14.20 -11.50 -9.79
N PRO A 79 -14.94 -11.96 -10.83
CA PRO A 79 -16.38 -11.76 -10.83
C PRO A 79 -16.92 -12.47 -9.59
N VAL A 80 -17.45 -11.65 -8.69
CA VAL A 80 -18.10 -12.04 -7.46
C VAL A 80 -18.95 -13.28 -7.74
N ARG A 81 -18.59 -14.41 -7.12
CA ARG A 81 -19.18 -15.76 -7.25
C ARG A 81 -20.67 -15.84 -6.82
N VAL A 82 -21.35 -14.69 -6.77
CA VAL A 82 -22.73 -14.50 -6.27
C VAL A 82 -23.77 -14.64 -7.39
N GLU A 83 -23.38 -14.62 -8.67
CA GLU A 83 -24.35 -14.85 -9.76
C GLU A 83 -24.68 -16.33 -10.00
N ARG A 84 -23.74 -17.25 -9.71
CA ARG A 84 -23.99 -18.70 -9.91
C ARG A 84 -25.05 -19.25 -8.95
N SER A 85 -25.20 -18.67 -7.76
CA SER A 85 -26.23 -19.09 -6.80
C SER A 85 -27.62 -18.55 -7.15
N LYS A 86 -27.72 -17.36 -7.79
CA LYS A 86 -28.99 -16.85 -8.30
C LYS A 86 -29.48 -17.66 -9.50
N GLN A 87 -28.61 -17.99 -10.45
CA GLN A 87 -28.99 -18.78 -11.63
C GLN A 87 -29.33 -20.24 -11.29
N ALA A 88 -28.66 -20.86 -10.30
CA ALA A 88 -29.01 -22.20 -9.83
C ALA A 88 -30.39 -22.26 -9.15
N ARG A 89 -30.76 -21.22 -8.37
CA ARG A 89 -32.08 -21.13 -7.72
C ARG A 89 -33.22 -20.90 -8.70
N VAL A 90 -33.01 -20.09 -9.74
CA VAL A 90 -34.05 -19.83 -10.75
C VAL A 90 -34.32 -21.07 -11.61
N LYS A 91 -33.28 -21.83 -11.99
CA LYS A 91 -33.44 -23.09 -12.75
C LYS A 91 -34.14 -24.19 -11.93
N ALA A 92 -33.82 -24.32 -10.64
CA ALA A 92 -34.50 -25.25 -9.75
C ALA A 92 -35.99 -24.92 -9.58
N ALA A 93 -36.35 -23.64 -9.44
CA ALA A 93 -37.73 -23.21 -9.31
C ALA A 93 -38.58 -23.39 -10.59
N GLN A 94 -37.96 -23.31 -11.77
CA GLN A 94 -38.63 -23.56 -13.05
C GLN A 94 -38.86 -25.05 -13.32
N SER A 95 -37.90 -25.91 -12.94
CA SER A 95 -38.01 -27.37 -13.09
C SER A 95 -39.14 -27.98 -12.26
N SER A 96 -39.37 -27.49 -11.04
CA SER A 96 -40.43 -27.99 -10.15
C SER A 96 -41.85 -27.62 -10.58
N ARG A 97 -42.01 -26.61 -11.47
CA ARG A 97 -43.31 -26.09 -11.91
C ARG A 97 -43.86 -26.82 -13.14
N SER A 98 -43.01 -27.50 -13.91
CA SER A 98 -43.39 -28.26 -15.11
C SER A 98 -43.80 -29.71 -14.85
N PHE A 99 -43.62 -30.23 -13.63
CA PHE A 99 -43.94 -31.62 -13.28
C PHE A 99 -45.35 -31.82 -12.66
N LYS A 100 -46.13 -30.74 -12.55
CA LYS A 100 -47.55 -30.78 -12.15
C LYS A 100 -48.43 -30.37 -13.33
N ARG A 101 -48.61 -31.25 -14.29
CA ARG A 101 -49.75 -31.26 -15.23
C ARG A 101 -50.11 -32.69 -15.56
#